data_AF-A0A7W7RC29-F1
#
_entry.id   AF-A0A7W7RC29-F1
#
_cell.length_a   1.000
_cell.length_b   1.000
_cell.length_c   1.000
_cell.angle_alpha   90.00
_cell.angle_beta   90.00
_cell.angle_gamma   90.00
#
_symmetry.space_group_name_H-M   'P 1'
#
loop_
_entity.id
_entity.type
_entity.pdbx_description
1 polymer ?
#
loop_
_entity_poly.entity_id
_entity_poly.type
_entity_poly.pdbx_seq_one_letter_code
_entity_poly.pdbx_strand_id
1 'polypeptide(L)'
;MTVQAPLTSRSFGTSRSFGTAGTVGEFETHLTLTATDADTGAALAHWAQTRGLKYTHIVLARGQSPSQPMLSWTAAGTFQDQLDRAEELAAALRMDGFTTVRVKCEAAP
;
A
#
# COMPACT_ATOMS: atom_id res chain seq x y z
N MET A 1 -2.41 44.84 43.75
CA MET A 1 -2.35 45.43 42.39
C MET A 1 -2.50 44.30 41.39
N THR A 2 -3.70 44.17 40.83
CA THR A 2 -4.08 43.18 39.83
C THR A 2 -3.65 43.65 38.46
N VAL A 3 -3.02 42.79 37.66
CA VAL A 3 -2.98 42.96 36.20
C VAL A 3 -3.23 41.62 35.52
N GLN A 4 -4.33 41.60 34.78
CA GLN A 4 -4.88 40.50 33.99
C GLN A 4 -4.33 40.61 32.57
N ALA A 5 -3.87 39.50 31.99
CA ALA A 5 -3.49 39.42 30.58
C ALA A 5 -4.51 38.53 29.82
N PRO A 6 -4.94 38.91 28.60
CA PRO A 6 -6.06 38.27 27.92
C PRO A 6 -5.69 36.99 27.16
N LEU A 7 -6.62 36.04 27.20
CA LEU A 7 -6.71 34.87 26.34
C LEU A 7 -6.84 35.30 24.86
N THR A 8 -5.94 34.84 23.99
CA THR A 8 -6.17 34.88 22.54
C THR A 8 -6.42 33.46 22.05
N SER A 9 -7.68 33.02 22.16
CA SER A 9 -8.16 31.84 21.43
C SER A 9 -8.24 32.20 19.96
N ARG A 10 -7.29 31.71 19.15
CA ARG A 10 -7.39 31.77 17.69
C ARG A 10 -8.34 30.66 17.27
N SER A 11 -9.59 31.04 16.99
CA SER A 11 -10.54 30.20 16.27
C SER A 11 -9.98 29.94 14.87
N PHE A 12 -9.46 28.73 14.63
CA PHE A 12 -9.21 28.28 13.27
C PHE A 12 -10.54 27.95 12.61
N GLY A 13 -10.70 28.46 11.39
CA GLY A 13 -11.94 28.43 10.62
C GLY A 13 -12.52 27.03 10.49
N THR A 14 -13.84 27.02 10.29
CA THR A 14 -14.66 25.86 9.96
C THR A 14 -13.97 24.93 8.97
N SER A 15 -13.49 23.79 9.48
CA SER A 15 -13.13 22.64 8.67
C SER A 15 -14.36 22.24 7.86
N ARG A 16 -14.29 22.40 6.54
CA ARG A 16 -15.24 21.71 5.67
C ARG A 16 -14.90 20.23 5.77
N SER A 17 -15.69 19.49 6.53
CA SER A 17 -15.74 18.03 6.44
C SER A 17 -16.28 17.68 5.06
N PHE A 18 -15.38 17.31 4.14
CA PHE A 18 -15.77 16.46 3.04
C PHE A 18 -16.12 15.11 3.66
N GLY A 19 -17.37 14.67 3.49
CA GLY A 19 -17.83 13.40 4.04
C GLY A 19 -16.85 12.29 3.70
N THR A 20 -16.57 11.45 4.69
CA THR A 20 -15.70 10.27 4.66
C THR A 20 -16.25 9.14 3.79
N ALA A 21 -16.84 9.46 2.64
CA ALA A 21 -17.13 8.46 1.62
C ALA A 21 -15.85 8.34 0.79
N GLY A 22 -14.97 7.40 1.17
CA GLY A 22 -13.80 7.08 0.37
C GLY A 22 -14.20 6.78 -1.07
N THR A 23 -13.35 7.11 -2.05
CA THR A 23 -13.62 6.82 -3.47
C THR A 23 -13.91 5.33 -3.64
N VAL A 24 -15.12 5.00 -4.10
CA VAL A 24 -15.56 3.63 -4.38
C VAL A 24 -15.33 3.32 -5.85
N GLY A 25 -14.78 2.15 -6.15
CA GLY A 25 -14.52 1.70 -7.52
C GLY A 25 -13.91 0.31 -7.55
N GLU A 26 -13.48 -0.09 -8.75
CA GLU A 26 -12.58 -1.22 -8.94
C GLU A 26 -11.14 -0.71 -8.95
N PHE A 27 -10.24 -1.42 -8.28
CA PHE A 27 -8.85 -1.02 -8.13
C PHE A 27 -7.93 -2.20 -8.44
N GLU A 28 -6.80 -1.90 -9.08
CA GLU A 28 -5.66 -2.81 -9.18
C GLU A 28 -4.58 -2.37 -8.19
N THR A 29 -4.12 -3.29 -7.36
CA THR A 29 -3.07 -3.03 -6.37
C THR A 29 -1.87 -3.94 -6.62
N HIS A 30 -0.69 -3.37 -6.42
CA HIS A 30 0.59 -4.05 -6.57
C HIS A 30 1.49 -3.82 -5.36
N LEU A 31 2.12 -4.89 -4.89
CA LEU A 31 3.23 -4.85 -3.95
C LEU A 31 4.50 -5.21 -4.71
N THR A 32 5.48 -4.32 -4.73
CA THR A 32 6.83 -4.63 -5.23
C THR A 32 7.71 -4.99 -4.04
N LEU A 33 8.45 -6.08 -4.15
CA LEU A 33 9.33 -6.59 -3.11
C LEU A 33 10.80 -6.33 -3.44
N THR A 34 11.67 -6.45 -2.44
CA THR A 34 13.11 -6.48 -2.67
C THR A 34 13.48 -7.59 -3.65
N ALA A 35 14.59 -7.41 -4.36
CA ALA A 35 15.10 -8.45 -5.25
C ALA A 35 15.25 -9.78 -4.51
N THR A 36 14.83 -10.86 -5.15
CA THR A 36 14.91 -12.23 -4.64
C THR A 36 15.83 -13.05 -5.55
N ASP A 37 16.53 -14.02 -4.97
CA ASP A 37 17.11 -15.12 -5.74
C ASP A 37 16.02 -16.08 -6.26
N ALA A 38 16.43 -17.13 -6.96
CA ALA A 38 15.50 -18.07 -7.58
C ALA A 38 14.65 -18.84 -6.55
N ASP A 39 15.28 -19.30 -5.47
CA ASP A 39 14.60 -20.09 -4.43
C ASP A 39 13.61 -19.23 -3.64
N THR A 40 14.02 -18.02 -3.26
CA THR A 40 13.16 -17.04 -2.59
C THR A 40 12.03 -16.59 -3.51
N GLY A 41 12.29 -16.47 -4.82
CA GLY A 41 11.27 -16.17 -5.83
C GLY A 41 10.22 -17.27 -5.96
N ALA A 42 10.63 -18.54 -5.95
CA ALA A 42 9.71 -19.68 -5.96
C ALA A 42 8.86 -19.75 -4.69
N ALA A 43 9.47 -19.49 -3.52
CA ALA A 43 8.76 -19.41 -2.25
C ALA A 43 7.71 -18.28 -2.26
N LEU A 44 8.05 -17.11 -2.80
CA LEU A 44 7.14 -15.98 -2.94
C LEU A 44 6.00 -16.27 -3.92
N ALA A 45 6.28 -16.97 -5.03
CA ALA A 45 5.25 -17.38 -5.98
C ALA A 45 4.25 -18.35 -5.33
N HIS A 46 4.74 -19.32 -4.55
CA HIS A 46 3.88 -20.21 -3.78
C HIS A 46 3.06 -19.44 -2.72
N TRP A 47 3.71 -18.52 -1.99
CA TRP A 47 3.04 -17.64 -1.03
C TRP A 47 1.88 -16.88 -1.65
N ALA A 48 2.09 -16.31 -2.85
CA ALA A 48 1.08 -15.59 -3.61
C ALA A 48 -0.08 -16.51 -4.02
N GLN A 49 0.23 -17.70 -4.54
CA GLN A 49 -0.76 -18.67 -5.00
C GLN A 49 -1.70 -19.11 -3.87
N THR A 50 -1.17 -19.39 -2.68
CA THR A 50 -1.99 -19.79 -1.51
C THR A 50 -3.00 -18.72 -1.07
N ARG A 51 -2.80 -17.47 -1.49
CA ARG A 51 -3.63 -16.30 -1.14
C ARG A 51 -4.41 -15.74 -2.35
N GLY A 52 -4.38 -16.43 -3.49
CA GLY A 52 -5.06 -16.00 -4.71
C GLY A 52 -4.49 -14.72 -5.33
N LEU A 53 -3.22 -14.41 -5.07
CA LEU A 53 -2.53 -13.25 -5.63
C LEU A 53 -1.76 -13.65 -6.89
N LYS A 54 -1.70 -12.74 -7.88
CA LYS A 54 -0.84 -12.91 -9.04
C LYS A 54 0.60 -12.61 -8.66
N TYR A 55 1.54 -13.48 -9.02
CA TYR A 55 2.98 -13.21 -8.96
C TYR A 55 3.52 -12.87 -10.35
N THR A 56 4.40 -11.86 -10.45
CA THR A 56 5.15 -11.55 -11.66
C THR A 56 6.54 -11.07 -11.28
N HIS A 57 7.57 -11.58 -11.94
CA HIS A 57 8.94 -11.11 -11.76
C HIS A 57 9.36 -10.29 -12.97
N ILE A 58 9.45 -8.97 -12.80
CA ILE A 58 9.88 -8.06 -13.86
C ILE A 58 11.40 -7.87 -13.72
N VAL A 59 12.12 -8.11 -14.81
CA VAL A 59 13.56 -7.87 -14.91
C VAL A 59 13.81 -6.80 -15.96
N LEU A 60 14.34 -5.65 -15.54
CA LEU A 60 14.70 -4.54 -16.40
C LEU A 60 16.16 -4.65 -16.82
N ALA A 61 16.47 -4.26 -18.06
CA ALA A 61 17.84 -4.24 -18.56
C ALA A 61 18.75 -3.22 -17.83
N ARG A 62 18.18 -2.20 -17.18
CA ARG A 62 18.87 -1.14 -16.42
C ARG A 62 17.93 -0.44 -15.44
N GLY A 63 18.49 0.28 -14.46
CA GLY A 63 17.76 1.10 -13.50
C GLY A 63 18.15 0.80 -12.05
N GLN A 64 17.66 1.61 -11.10
CA GLN A 64 17.99 1.48 -9.67
C GLN A 64 17.39 0.24 -9.01
N SER A 65 16.34 -0.34 -9.60
CA SER A 65 15.70 -1.57 -9.13
C SER A 65 15.42 -2.47 -10.33
N PRO A 66 16.45 -3.18 -10.85
CA PRO A 66 16.33 -3.95 -12.08
C PRO A 66 15.58 -5.27 -11.89
N SER A 67 15.54 -5.81 -10.67
CA SER A 67 14.77 -7.00 -10.31
C SER A 67 13.57 -6.58 -9.46
N GLN A 68 12.36 -6.86 -9.93
CA GLN A 68 11.11 -6.43 -9.31
C GLN A 68 10.14 -7.61 -9.20
N PRO A 69 10.25 -8.44 -8.16
CA PRO A 69 9.20 -9.37 -7.78
C PRO A 69 7.97 -8.57 -7.36
N MET A 70 6.81 -8.91 -7.93
CA MET A 70 5.58 -8.15 -7.75
C MET A 70 4.39 -9.07 -7.50
N LEU A 71 3.61 -8.74 -6.47
CA LEU A 71 2.30 -9.32 -6.22
C LEU A 71 1.23 -8.36 -6.69
N SER A 72 0.15 -8.86 -7.30
CA SER A 72 -0.98 -8.02 -7.67
C SER A 72 -2.33 -8.69 -7.47
N TRP A 73 -3.35 -7.85 -7.26
CA TRP A 73 -4.76 -8.24 -7.21
C TRP A 73 -5.65 -7.10 -7.69
N THR A 74 -6.87 -7.46 -8.07
CA THR A 74 -7.95 -6.52 -8.38
C THR A 74 -9.10 -6.75 -7.41
N ALA A 75 -9.69 -5.68 -6.91
CA ALA A 75 -10.86 -5.75 -6.03
C ALA A 75 -11.74 -4.50 -6.16
N ALA A 76 -13.05 -4.69 -5.96
CA ALA A 76 -13.99 -3.61 -5.78
C ALA A 76 -14.05 -3.19 -4.30
N GLY A 77 -14.34 -1.92 -4.04
CA GLY A 77 -14.47 -1.39 -2.68
C GLY A 77 -14.09 0.08 -2.63
N THR A 78 -13.74 0.55 -1.44
CA THR A 78 -13.15 1.88 -1.30
C THR A 78 -11.64 1.82 -1.56
N PHE A 79 -11.06 2.95 -1.95
CA PHE A 79 -9.60 3.10 -2.04
C PHE A 79 -8.91 2.78 -0.69
N GLN A 80 -9.54 3.16 0.44
CA GLN A 80 -9.01 2.88 1.78
C GLN A 80 -8.94 1.38 2.07
N ASP A 81 -9.98 0.61 1.70
CA ASP A 81 -9.99 -0.85 1.86
C ASP A 81 -8.80 -1.51 1.14
N GLN A 82 -8.38 -0.94 0.00
CA GLN A 82 -7.24 -1.46 -0.76
C GLN A 82 -5.91 -1.16 -0.07
N LEU A 83 -5.77 0.02 0.55
CA LEU A 83 -4.59 0.38 1.30
C LEU A 83 -4.46 -0.45 2.59
N ASP A 84 -5.57 -0.65 3.30
CA ASP A 84 -5.60 -1.45 4.52
C ASP A 84 -5.22 -2.91 4.21
N ARG A 85 -5.80 -3.49 3.14
CA ARG A 85 -5.42 -4.83 2.66
C ARG A 85 -3.96 -4.90 2.23
N ALA A 86 -3.43 -3.86 1.59
CA ALA A 86 -2.04 -3.81 1.18
C ALA A 86 -1.09 -3.79 2.39
N GLU A 87 -1.46 -3.08 3.45
CA GLU A 87 -0.72 -3.04 4.72
C GLU A 87 -0.75 -4.41 5.43
N GLU A 88 -1.92 -5.05 5.51
CA GLU A 88 -2.07 -6.40 6.07
C GLU A 88 -1.19 -7.42 5.33
N LEU A 89 -1.20 -7.40 4.00
CA LEU A 89 -0.37 -8.29 3.18
C LEU A 89 1.12 -7.97 3.34
N ALA A 90 1.51 -6.69 3.42
CA ALA A 90 2.89 -6.30 3.66
C ALA A 90 3.40 -6.75 5.04
N ALA A 91 2.55 -6.69 6.07
CA ALA A 91 2.87 -7.21 7.40
C ALA A 91 3.04 -8.73 7.39
N ALA A 92 2.12 -9.46 6.72
CA ALA A 92 2.23 -10.91 6.57
C ALA A 92 3.49 -11.32 5.79
N LEU A 93 3.80 -10.64 4.70
CA LEU A 93 5.04 -10.84 3.95
C LEU A 93 6.28 -10.65 4.83
N ARG A 94 6.29 -9.60 5.67
CA ARG A 94 7.39 -9.32 6.59
C ARG A 94 7.57 -10.43 7.62
N MET A 95 6.47 -10.96 8.16
CA MET A 95 6.53 -12.11 9.08
C MET A 95 7.10 -13.35 8.42
N ASP A 96 6.83 -13.54 7.13
CA ASP A 96 7.32 -14.67 6.33
C ASP A 96 8.70 -14.41 5.69
N GLY A 97 9.38 -13.32 6.07
CA GLY A 97 10.76 -13.02 5.67
C GLY A 97 10.92 -12.23 4.36
N PHE A 98 9.83 -11.79 3.75
CA PHE A 98 9.85 -10.97 2.54
C PHE A 98 9.73 -9.47 2.86
N THR A 99 10.34 -8.61 2.05
CA THR A 99 10.27 -7.15 2.27
C THR A 99 9.57 -6.45 1.10
N THR A 100 8.43 -5.80 1.38
CA THR A 100 7.77 -4.89 0.45
C THR A 100 8.50 -3.54 0.41
N VAL A 101 8.84 -3.06 -0.78
CA VAL A 101 9.51 -1.77 -1.00
C VAL A 101 8.62 -0.70 -1.63
N ARG A 102 7.50 -1.10 -2.22
CA ARG A 102 6.52 -0.18 -2.81
C ARG A 102 5.13 -0.78 -2.82
N VAL A 103 4.15 0.07 -2.52
CA VAL A 103 2.73 -0.18 -2.78
C VAL A 103 2.29 0.75 -3.90
N LYS A 104 1.55 0.23 -4.89
CA LYS A 104 0.87 1.03 -5.90
C LYS A 104 -0.59 0.56 -5.94
N CYS A 105 -1.53 1.49 -5.80
CA CYS A 105 -2.95 1.23 -5.99
C CYS A 105 -3.47 2.24 -7.01
N GLU A 106 -4.20 1.76 -8.01
CA GLU A 106 -4.77 2.57 -9.08
C GLU A 106 -6.20 2.11 -9.37
N ALA A 107 -7.06 3.05 -9.79
CA ALA A 107 -8.38 2.68 -10.29
C ALA A 107 -8.20 1.79 -11.54
N ALA A 108 -8.95 0.70 -11.60
CA ALA A 108 -8.97 -0.15 -12.79
C ALA A 108 -9.50 0.64 -14.00
N PRO A 109 -8.99 0.36 -15.22
CA PRO A 109 -9.30 1.12 -16.43
C PRO A 109 -10.76 1.01 -16.91
#